data_AF-A0A3M1NXH6-F1
#
_entry.id   AF-A0A3M1NXH6-F1
#
_cell.length_a   1.000
_cell.length_b   1.000
_cell.length_c   1.000
_cell.angle_alpha   90.00
_cell.angle_beta   90.00
_cell.angle_gamma   90.00
#
_symmetry.space_group_name_H-M   'P 1'
#
loop_
_entity.id
_entity.type
_entity.pdbx_description
1 polymer ?
#
loop_
_entity_poly.entity_id
_entity_poly.type
_entity_poly.pdbx_seq_one_letter_code
_entity_poly.pdbx_strand_id
1 'polypeptide(L)'
;MYKTILLLCVLYTSLFAGKWEISGVVKTAAGTPPDIAHVHVSSIQRGSRTVYHTAQTDNRGAYHISLAHPGWYTLRFTAPYHQETPIVIHLSSEDSLLTVNITLPSIRYNEPPEEVKIIGDWNNFSFAKAETMTKRADGTFEFTVKARGDTLAYQILDNVERHSFNGTQQDYFVYDGGGDYRSVLRTKPGEEVRIVFDPKKFGDFGNDELPRVEFDAAHEVLGKINELYRLFERSHQAYLKEVLAYQEKHFNLEGFQYDFSGIKAQLGEYLKSDNNLLQRFVAILLLNVELKNRPPDKTQLKKLWEMLPPDDLLWELSPFAISMVPSVLFPQHADSVLEKFYELNPTRLVKAIALARLTAKLKQQNKEEAFVEHYRKLKSEFSDLLEVQYELKKFDPERRIAVGKPVPDFEVKLIGSEKTVTRKSMLGKYYLIDFWAVWCMPCVAEIPNLQQVYQQFKDKNFEILSISLDADDKIVQTFWEKKYKMPWLNAR
;
A
#
# COMPACT_ATOMS: atom_id res chain seq x y z
N MET A 1 11.43 65.89 -17.39
CA MET A 1 10.19 65.85 -16.57
C MET A 1 9.86 64.40 -16.28
N TYR A 2 10.24 63.94 -15.08
CA TYR A 2 9.99 62.59 -14.58
C TYR A 2 8.48 62.35 -14.41
N LYS A 3 7.96 61.24 -14.91
CA LYS A 3 6.68 60.67 -14.48
C LYS A 3 6.95 59.31 -13.84
N THR A 4 6.63 59.25 -12.56
CA THR A 4 6.80 58.20 -11.58
C THR A 4 6.15 56.90 -12.01
N ILE A 5 6.95 55.83 -12.09
CA ILE A 5 6.48 54.44 -12.10
C ILE A 5 6.23 54.06 -10.64
N LEU A 6 4.97 53.82 -10.28
CA LEU A 6 4.61 53.27 -8.98
C LEU A 6 4.91 51.77 -9.00
N LEU A 7 6.01 51.37 -8.37
CA LEU A 7 6.39 50.00 -8.10
C LEU A 7 5.45 49.46 -7.01
N LEU A 8 4.44 48.68 -7.37
CA LEU A 8 3.69 47.83 -6.43
C LEU A 8 4.57 46.63 -6.11
N CYS A 9 5.55 46.85 -5.22
CA CYS A 9 6.27 45.78 -4.54
C CYS A 9 5.26 44.98 -3.72
N VAL A 10 4.94 43.79 -4.22
CA VAL A 10 4.24 42.72 -3.52
C VAL A 10 5.12 42.31 -2.32
N LEU A 11 4.88 42.94 -1.18
CA LEU A 11 5.29 42.44 0.13
C LEU A 11 4.35 41.26 0.48
N TYR A 12 4.61 40.09 -0.09
CA TYR A 12 4.18 38.82 0.48
C TYR A 12 5.36 38.22 1.26
N THR A 13 5.84 38.94 2.27
CA THR A 13 6.66 38.33 3.32
C THR A 13 5.74 37.91 4.45
N SER A 14 5.58 36.60 4.56
CA SER A 14 5.31 35.85 5.80
C SER A 14 4.16 36.38 6.68
N LEU A 15 2.95 35.89 6.44
CA LEU A 15 1.89 35.88 7.44
C LEU A 15 1.29 34.46 7.50
N PHE A 16 1.65 33.76 8.59
CA PHE A 16 1.08 32.51 9.10
C PHE A 16 1.20 31.25 8.23
N ALA A 17 2.43 30.74 8.06
CA ALA A 17 2.61 29.29 8.00
C ALA A 17 2.50 28.76 9.44
N GLY A 18 1.26 28.59 9.93
CA GLY A 18 1.04 27.78 11.12
C GLY A 18 1.56 26.39 10.81
N LYS A 19 2.72 26.04 11.35
CA LYS A 19 3.26 24.68 11.26
C LYS A 19 2.46 23.83 12.23
N TRP A 20 1.96 22.69 11.78
CA TRP A 20 1.39 21.70 12.67
C TRP A 20 2.52 20.92 13.30
N GLU A 21 2.67 21.06 14.61
CA GLU A 21 3.74 20.46 15.38
C GLU A 21 3.21 19.23 16.11
N ILE A 22 3.91 18.12 15.91
CA ILE A 22 3.65 16.86 16.58
C ILE A 22 4.87 16.57 17.45
N SER A 23 4.64 16.19 18.70
CA SER A 23 5.72 15.79 19.61
C SER A 23 5.30 14.64 20.50
N GLY A 24 6.26 14.06 21.21
CA GLY A 24 5.96 13.01 22.18
C GLY A 24 7.19 12.22 22.56
N VAL A 25 6.96 11.13 23.29
CA VAL A 25 8.00 10.23 23.77
C VAL A 25 7.70 8.79 23.37
N VAL A 26 8.69 8.13 22.78
CA VAL A 26 8.69 6.69 22.49
C VAL A 26 9.36 5.95 23.64
N LYS A 27 8.71 4.89 24.14
CA LYS A 27 9.23 3.99 25.17
C LYS A 27 9.18 2.54 24.67
N THR A 28 10.12 1.73 25.14
CA THR A 28 10.08 0.26 25.00
C THR A 28 9.02 -0.34 25.94
N ALA A 29 8.68 -1.62 25.76
CA ALA A 29 7.77 -2.34 26.66
C ALA A 29 8.16 -2.26 28.16
N ALA A 30 9.47 -2.12 28.45
CA ALA A 30 10.01 -1.94 29.80
C ALA A 30 9.82 -0.51 30.36
N GLY A 31 9.28 0.42 29.58
CA GLY A 31 9.04 1.81 29.96
C GLY A 31 10.25 2.73 29.85
N THR A 32 11.37 2.26 29.29
CA THR A 32 12.60 3.04 29.07
C THR A 32 12.65 3.60 27.65
N PRO A 33 13.43 4.66 27.39
CA PRO A 33 13.73 5.08 26.02
C PRO A 33 14.37 3.94 25.20
N PRO A 34 14.04 3.80 23.90
CA PRO A 34 14.74 2.87 23.01
C PRO A 34 16.15 3.40 22.69
N ASP A 35 17.09 2.51 22.35
CA ASP A 35 18.45 2.88 21.93
C ASP A 35 18.43 3.82 20.70
N ILE A 36 17.51 3.53 19.78
CA ILE A 36 17.18 4.35 18.63
C ILE A 36 15.72 4.07 18.27
N ALA A 37 14.99 5.10 17.86
CA ALA A 37 13.68 4.96 17.28
C ALA A 37 13.45 6.03 16.23
N HIS A 38 12.55 5.74 15.29
CA HIS A 38 12.10 6.69 14.29
C HIS A 38 10.58 6.78 14.30
N VAL A 39 10.10 7.97 13.98
CA VAL A 39 8.69 8.28 13.79
C VAL A 39 8.53 8.75 12.35
N HIS A 40 7.77 7.98 11.57
CA HIS A 40 7.50 8.26 10.17
C HIS A 40 6.09 8.81 10.02
N VAL A 41 5.95 9.96 9.36
CA VAL A 41 4.65 10.47 8.94
C VAL A 41 4.36 9.97 7.54
N SER A 42 3.21 9.35 7.35
CA SER A 42 2.73 8.93 6.03
C SER A 42 1.27 9.32 5.80
N SER A 43 0.80 9.11 4.56
CA SER A 43 -0.64 9.15 4.28
C SER A 43 -1.39 8.15 5.18
N ILE A 44 -2.64 8.49 5.50
CA ILE A 44 -3.58 7.59 6.17
C ILE A 44 -4.07 6.47 5.23
N GLN A 45 -3.80 6.58 3.92
CA GLN A 45 -4.17 5.54 2.98
C GLN A 45 -3.52 4.20 3.32
N ARG A 46 -4.36 3.17 3.44
CA ARG A 46 -3.93 1.80 3.72
C ARG A 46 -2.95 1.32 2.65
N GLY A 47 -1.79 0.83 3.08
CA GLY A 47 -0.75 0.31 2.21
C GLY A 47 0.14 1.37 1.55
N SER A 48 -0.11 2.66 1.81
CA SER A 48 0.77 3.72 1.30
C SER A 48 2.15 3.67 1.96
N ARG A 49 3.19 3.59 1.11
CA ARG A 49 4.59 3.69 1.54
C ARG A 49 5.13 5.11 1.48
N THR A 50 4.29 6.09 1.11
CA THR A 50 4.70 7.48 0.99
C THR A 50 5.00 8.05 2.37
N VAL A 51 6.26 8.32 2.64
CA VAL A 51 6.73 8.98 3.87
C VAL A 51 6.89 10.47 3.58
N TYR A 52 6.12 11.29 4.29
CA TYR A 52 6.21 12.75 4.21
C TYR A 52 7.34 13.31 5.08
N HIS A 53 7.58 12.68 6.23
CA HIS A 53 8.60 13.11 7.16
C HIS A 53 9.10 11.91 7.98
N THR A 54 10.35 11.96 8.42
CA THR A 54 10.92 11.01 9.38
C THR A 54 11.71 11.78 10.42
N ALA A 55 11.40 11.55 11.70
CA ALA A 55 12.16 12.08 12.81
C ALA A 55 12.80 10.93 13.60
N GLN A 56 14.07 11.08 13.95
CA GLN A 56 14.74 10.20 14.91
C GLN A 56 14.51 10.73 16.32
N THR A 57 14.32 9.84 17.30
CA THR A 57 14.20 10.22 18.71
C THR A 57 15.54 10.65 19.30
N ASP A 58 15.51 11.54 20.31
CA ASP A 58 16.68 11.80 21.17
C ASP A 58 16.94 10.65 22.15
N ASN A 59 17.97 10.79 23.00
CA ASN A 59 18.37 9.81 24.01
C ASN A 59 17.33 9.60 25.14
N ARG A 60 16.28 10.41 25.19
CA ARG A 60 15.14 10.27 26.11
C ARG A 60 13.92 9.67 25.40
N GLY A 61 14.05 9.30 24.12
CA GLY A 61 12.95 8.82 23.29
C GLY A 61 12.06 9.94 22.78
N ALA A 62 12.41 11.21 22.99
CA ALA A 62 11.59 12.33 22.59
C ALA A 62 11.74 12.61 21.09
N TYR A 63 10.65 12.98 20.42
CA TYR A 63 10.64 13.36 19.01
C TYR A 63 9.83 14.63 18.78
N HIS A 64 10.09 15.27 17.65
CA HIS A 64 9.38 16.46 17.19
C HIS A 64 9.30 16.47 15.66
N ILE A 65 8.13 16.81 15.13
CA ILE A 65 7.81 16.75 13.71
C ILE A 65 6.97 17.98 13.36
N SER A 66 7.33 18.64 12.26
CA SER A 66 6.63 19.82 11.75
C SER A 66 6.04 19.52 10.38
N LEU A 67 4.72 19.69 10.23
CA LEU A 67 4.00 19.47 8.98
C LEU A 67 3.44 20.78 8.42
N ALA A 68 3.40 20.86 7.09
CA ALA A 68 2.99 22.07 6.36
C ALA A 68 1.47 22.20 6.22
N HIS A 69 0.71 21.13 6.41
CA HIS A 69 -0.72 21.06 6.09
C HIS A 69 -1.51 20.29 7.17
N PRO A 70 -2.77 20.68 7.44
CA PRO A 70 -3.68 19.89 8.26
C PRO A 70 -4.08 18.63 7.49
N GLY A 71 -4.60 17.63 8.17
CA GLY A 71 -4.94 16.37 7.52
C GLY A 71 -5.02 15.18 8.46
N TRP A 72 -5.35 14.06 7.86
CA TRP A 72 -5.24 12.75 8.49
C TRP A 72 -3.92 12.10 8.10
N TYR A 73 -3.18 11.64 9.10
CA TYR A 73 -1.88 11.02 8.88
C TYR A 73 -1.76 9.72 9.68
N THR A 74 -0.83 8.88 9.25
CA THR A 74 -0.35 7.77 10.08
C THR A 74 1.03 8.13 10.61
N LEU A 75 1.21 8.09 11.93
CA LEU A 75 2.51 8.03 12.59
C LEU A 75 2.91 6.57 12.71
N ARG A 76 3.99 6.16 12.05
CA ARG A 76 4.56 4.81 12.20
C ARG A 76 5.79 4.90 13.08
N PHE A 77 5.72 4.23 14.22
CA PHE A 77 6.80 4.17 15.18
C PHE A 77 7.60 2.89 14.97
N THR A 78 8.92 3.01 14.82
CA THR A 78 9.83 1.88 14.64
C THR A 78 10.96 1.98 15.66
N ALA A 79 11.36 0.84 16.21
CA ALA A 79 12.53 0.71 17.08
C ALA A 79 13.06 -0.73 16.99
N PRO A 80 14.36 -0.97 17.26
CA PRO A 80 14.89 -2.32 17.33
C PRO A 80 14.09 -3.19 18.30
N TYR A 81 13.85 -4.44 17.92
CA TYR A 81 13.08 -5.43 18.70
C TYR A 81 11.60 -5.09 18.98
N HIS A 82 11.05 -4.10 18.29
CA HIS A 82 9.66 -3.68 18.42
C HIS A 82 8.93 -3.75 17.09
N GLN A 83 7.66 -4.18 17.10
CA GLN A 83 6.84 -4.18 15.90
C GLN A 83 6.57 -2.74 15.44
N GLU A 84 6.59 -2.51 14.13
CA GLU A 84 6.13 -1.23 13.57
C GLU A 84 4.70 -0.96 14.07
N THR A 85 4.52 0.18 14.71
CA THR A 85 3.23 0.54 15.30
C THR A 85 2.64 1.75 14.58
N PRO A 86 1.60 1.57 13.75
CA PRO A 86 0.91 2.68 13.09
C PRO A 86 -0.18 3.28 13.99
N ILE A 87 -0.14 4.60 14.18
CA ILE A 87 -1.13 5.39 14.90
C ILE A 87 -1.73 6.44 13.97
N VAL A 88 -3.06 6.45 13.86
CA VAL A 88 -3.78 7.47 13.10
C VAL A 88 -3.86 8.75 13.92
N ILE A 89 -3.54 9.88 13.29
CA ILE A 89 -3.67 11.21 13.88
C ILE A 89 -4.49 12.11 12.97
N HIS A 90 -5.08 13.15 13.56
CA HIS A 90 -5.79 14.19 12.85
C HIS A 90 -5.26 15.55 13.28
N LEU A 91 -4.85 16.35 12.31
CA LEU A 91 -4.42 17.73 12.49
C LEU A 91 -5.48 18.64 11.89
N SER A 92 -6.14 19.42 12.73
CA SER A 92 -7.21 20.33 12.30
C SER A 92 -6.66 21.71 11.97
N SER A 93 -7.39 22.53 11.22
CA SER A 93 -7.00 23.94 10.99
C SER A 93 -6.99 24.80 12.27
N GLU A 94 -7.67 24.35 13.32
CA GLU A 94 -7.85 25.07 14.58
C GLU A 94 -6.86 24.60 15.66
N ASP A 95 -6.23 23.44 15.47
CA ASP A 95 -5.29 22.85 16.40
C ASP A 95 -3.96 22.51 15.72
N SER A 96 -2.93 23.23 16.14
CA SER A 96 -1.58 23.14 15.57
C SER A 96 -0.62 22.32 16.42
N LEU A 97 -1.03 21.83 17.60
CA LEU A 97 -0.15 21.13 18.52
C LEU A 97 -0.74 19.77 18.90
N LEU A 98 -0.02 18.69 18.63
CA LEU A 98 -0.44 17.35 19.01
C LEU A 98 0.67 16.65 19.80
N THR A 99 0.34 16.14 20.99
CA THR A 99 1.27 15.29 21.75
C THR A 99 0.81 13.83 21.72
N VAL A 100 1.70 12.93 21.30
CA VAL A 100 1.45 11.48 21.27
C VAL A 100 2.60 10.74 21.94
N ASN A 101 2.38 10.22 23.14
CA ASN A 101 3.33 9.31 23.77
C ASN A 101 2.97 7.87 23.41
N ILE A 102 3.98 7.03 23.22
CA ILE A 102 3.78 5.63 22.87
C ILE A 102 4.72 4.71 23.63
N THR A 103 4.18 3.59 24.08
CA THR A 103 4.96 2.43 24.52
C THR A 103 4.83 1.33 23.48
N LEU A 104 5.94 0.97 22.86
CA LEU A 104 6.00 -0.04 21.81
C LEU A 104 5.95 -1.45 22.40
N PRO A 105 5.14 -2.36 21.84
CA PRO A 105 5.16 -3.76 22.22
C PRO A 105 6.45 -4.43 21.72
N SER A 106 6.99 -5.36 22.48
CA SER A 106 8.12 -6.18 22.02
C SER A 106 7.70 -7.11 20.89
N ILE A 107 8.59 -7.38 19.95
CA ILE A 107 8.42 -8.47 18.98
C ILE A 107 8.40 -9.78 19.76
N ARG A 108 7.38 -10.60 19.53
CA ARG A 108 7.28 -11.96 20.07
C ARG A 108 7.22 -12.95 18.91
N TYR A 109 7.91 -14.07 19.05
CA TYR A 109 7.72 -15.19 18.14
C TYR A 109 6.48 -15.97 18.56
N ASN A 110 5.74 -16.50 17.60
CA ASN A 110 4.66 -17.44 17.89
C ASN A 110 5.22 -18.82 18.29
N GLU A 111 6.34 -19.23 17.67
CA GLU A 111 7.07 -20.47 17.94
C GLU A 111 8.59 -20.25 17.71
N PRO A 112 9.48 -21.04 18.34
CA PRO A 112 10.91 -20.97 18.07
C PRO A 112 11.20 -21.20 16.58
N PRO A 113 12.03 -20.37 15.92
CA PRO A 113 12.34 -20.60 14.52
C PRO A 113 13.13 -21.90 14.34
N GLU A 114 12.73 -22.72 13.37
CA GLU A 114 13.47 -23.94 13.03
C GLU A 114 14.66 -23.67 12.11
N GLU A 115 14.52 -22.68 11.23
CA GLU A 115 15.58 -22.19 10.36
C GLU A 115 15.62 -20.66 10.44
N VAL A 116 16.84 -20.14 10.49
CA VAL A 116 17.12 -18.71 10.51
C VAL A 116 18.11 -18.40 9.39
N LYS A 117 17.85 -17.34 8.64
CA LYS A 117 18.75 -16.86 7.59
C LYS A 117 19.33 -15.50 7.95
N ILE A 118 20.44 -15.16 7.32
CA ILE A 118 21.17 -13.92 7.57
C ILE A 118 21.56 -13.25 6.25
N ILE A 119 21.49 -11.92 6.26
CA ILE A 119 21.96 -11.04 5.19
C ILE A 119 22.83 -9.94 5.80
N GLY A 120 23.72 -9.34 5.00
CA GLY A 120 24.57 -8.26 5.48
C GLY A 120 25.46 -7.68 4.41
N ASP A 121 26.50 -6.96 4.82
CA ASP A 121 27.41 -6.26 3.91
C ASP A 121 28.06 -7.18 2.86
N TRP A 122 28.26 -8.46 3.17
CA TRP A 122 28.91 -9.41 2.27
C TRP A 122 28.04 -9.79 1.06
N ASN A 123 26.72 -9.68 1.19
CA ASN A 123 25.75 -9.98 0.13
C ASN A 123 24.87 -8.77 -0.24
N ASN A 124 25.26 -7.57 0.18
CA ASN A 124 24.55 -6.31 -0.03
C ASN A 124 23.07 -6.36 0.40
N PHE A 125 22.79 -7.02 1.53
CA PHE A 125 21.42 -7.16 2.07
C PHE A 125 20.43 -7.81 1.08
N SER A 126 20.91 -8.68 0.19
CA SER A 126 20.07 -9.34 -0.80
C SER A 126 19.30 -10.52 -0.19
N PHE A 127 17.98 -10.40 -0.07
CA PHE A 127 17.10 -11.48 0.39
C PHE A 127 17.24 -12.75 -0.46
N ALA A 128 17.49 -12.60 -1.77
CA ALA A 128 17.71 -13.72 -2.69
C ALA A 128 19.05 -14.44 -2.47
N LYS A 129 19.99 -13.82 -1.76
CA LYS A 129 21.31 -14.36 -1.41
C LYS A 129 21.47 -14.57 0.09
N ALA A 130 20.35 -14.68 0.82
CA ALA A 130 20.36 -14.94 2.24
C ALA A 130 21.00 -16.31 2.54
N GLU A 131 21.81 -16.36 3.59
CA GLU A 131 22.54 -17.58 3.98
C GLU A 131 21.91 -18.18 5.24
N THR A 132 21.85 -19.50 5.32
CA THR A 132 21.27 -20.19 6.48
C THR A 132 22.28 -20.23 7.62
N MET A 133 21.84 -19.84 8.82
CA MET A 133 22.63 -19.93 10.04
C MET A 133 22.62 -21.36 10.58
N THR A 134 23.72 -21.78 11.22
CA THR A 134 23.83 -23.12 11.84
C THR A 134 23.15 -23.13 13.20
N LYS A 135 22.07 -23.91 13.35
CA LYS A 135 21.40 -24.15 14.64
C LYS A 135 22.31 -24.95 15.58
N ARG A 136 22.43 -24.50 16.83
CA ARG A 136 23.21 -25.13 17.90
C ARG A 136 22.30 -25.91 18.86
N ALA A 137 22.90 -26.79 19.66
CA ALA A 137 22.18 -27.65 20.59
C ALA A 137 21.46 -26.87 21.71
N ASP A 138 21.92 -25.65 22.04
CA ASP A 138 21.29 -24.77 23.03
C ASP A 138 20.11 -23.94 22.47
N GLY A 139 19.84 -24.07 21.16
CA GLY A 139 18.79 -23.36 20.43
C GLY A 139 19.25 -22.04 19.79
N THR A 140 20.52 -21.65 19.93
CA THR A 140 21.08 -20.48 19.24
C THR A 140 21.43 -20.79 17.78
N PHE A 141 21.59 -19.75 16.98
CA PHE A 141 21.96 -19.84 15.57
C PHE A 141 23.26 -19.09 15.32
N GLU A 142 24.15 -19.65 14.50
CA GLU A 142 25.45 -19.07 14.26
C GLU A 142 25.80 -18.92 12.79
N PHE A 143 26.49 -17.83 12.47
CA PHE A 143 27.04 -17.56 11.16
C PHE A 143 28.43 -16.93 11.31
N THR A 144 29.38 -17.36 10.49
CA THR A 144 30.75 -16.83 10.51
C THR A 144 31.04 -16.15 9.18
N VAL A 145 31.56 -14.93 9.25
CA VAL A 145 31.88 -14.14 8.06
C VAL A 145 33.13 -13.31 8.30
N LYS A 146 33.93 -13.15 7.24
CA LYS A 146 35.11 -12.30 7.27
C LYS A 146 34.71 -10.84 7.05
N ALA A 147 34.96 -9.99 8.04
CA ALA A 147 34.68 -8.56 7.95
C ALA A 147 35.56 -7.90 6.88
N ARG A 148 34.97 -6.97 6.11
CA ARG A 148 35.67 -6.24 5.04
C ARG A 148 36.13 -4.83 5.45
N GLY A 149 35.62 -4.32 6.57
CA GLY A 149 35.89 -2.97 7.05
C GLY A 149 35.93 -2.92 8.58
N ASP A 150 35.89 -1.71 9.10
CA ASP A 150 35.89 -1.44 10.55
C ASP A 150 34.51 -1.69 11.20
N THR A 151 33.51 -1.99 10.38
CA THR A 151 32.18 -2.39 10.80
C THR A 151 31.66 -3.54 9.95
N LEU A 152 30.75 -4.31 10.53
CA LEU A 152 29.98 -5.34 9.86
C LEU A 152 28.50 -5.18 10.22
N ALA A 153 27.68 -4.83 9.24
CA ALA A 153 26.24 -4.71 9.38
C ALA A 153 25.52 -5.96 8.87
N TYR A 154 24.49 -6.39 9.60
CA TYR A 154 23.69 -7.56 9.26
C TYR A 154 22.23 -7.43 9.72
N GLN A 155 21.37 -8.25 9.12
CA GLN A 155 19.98 -8.46 9.51
C GLN A 155 19.69 -9.96 9.46
N ILE A 156 18.76 -10.39 10.28
CA ILE A 156 18.31 -11.78 10.34
C ILE A 156 16.95 -11.86 9.63
N LEU A 157 16.69 -12.97 8.94
CA LEU A 157 15.45 -13.25 8.25
C LEU A 157 14.82 -14.52 8.83
N ASP A 158 13.50 -14.51 9.02
CA ASP A 158 12.75 -15.72 9.34
C ASP A 158 12.12 -16.31 8.08
N ASN A 159 11.81 -17.60 8.19
CA ASN A 159 11.09 -18.31 7.15
C ASN A 159 9.57 -18.12 7.23
N VAL A 160 9.04 -17.50 8.29
CA VAL A 160 7.59 -17.45 8.55
C VAL A 160 6.95 -16.26 7.84
N GLU A 161 7.60 -15.09 7.85
CA GLU A 161 6.99 -13.87 7.31
C GLU A 161 7.82 -13.17 6.23
N ARG A 162 9.02 -13.67 5.89
CA ARG A 162 9.95 -13.00 4.94
C ARG A 162 10.23 -11.54 5.33
N HIS A 163 10.19 -11.23 6.61
CA HIS A 163 10.59 -9.94 7.16
C HIS A 163 12.02 -10.03 7.72
N SER A 164 12.75 -8.91 7.65
CA SER A 164 14.00 -8.77 8.38
C SER A 164 13.74 -8.39 9.82
N PHE A 165 14.61 -8.84 10.71
CA PHE A 165 14.66 -8.41 12.10
C PHE A 165 16.10 -8.21 12.54
N ASN A 166 16.22 -7.51 13.66
CA ASN A 166 17.51 -7.14 14.21
C ASN A 166 18.12 -8.35 14.94
N GLY A 167 19.41 -8.57 14.74
CA GLY A 167 20.16 -9.60 15.45
C GLY A 167 20.30 -9.31 16.94
N THR A 168 20.69 -10.33 17.71
CA THR A 168 20.84 -10.27 19.17
C THR A 168 22.28 -10.11 19.65
N GLN A 169 23.20 -9.91 18.72
CA GLN A 169 24.61 -9.57 18.96
C GLN A 169 25.00 -8.33 18.14
N GLN A 170 25.15 -7.19 18.78
CA GLN A 170 25.44 -5.91 18.12
C GLN A 170 26.11 -4.94 19.09
N ASP A 171 26.87 -4.00 18.56
CA ASP A 171 27.37 -2.84 19.31
C ASP A 171 26.39 -1.65 19.24
N TYR A 172 25.72 -1.48 18.11
CA TYR A 172 24.71 -0.45 17.88
C TYR A 172 23.82 -0.81 16.68
N PHE A 173 22.78 0.01 16.46
CA PHE A 173 21.87 -0.12 15.33
C PHE A 173 22.01 1.05 14.35
N VAL A 174 21.75 0.77 13.07
CA VAL A 174 21.64 1.80 12.02
C VAL A 174 20.31 1.62 11.29
N TYR A 175 19.56 2.71 11.14
CA TYR A 175 18.31 2.70 10.39
C TYR A 175 18.56 2.41 8.91
N ASP A 176 17.76 1.51 8.32
CA ASP A 176 17.98 1.02 6.96
C ASP A 176 17.28 1.85 5.87
N GLY A 177 16.45 2.83 6.26
CA GLY A 177 15.65 3.65 5.35
C GLY A 177 14.30 3.05 4.95
N GLY A 178 14.04 1.80 5.32
CA GLY A 178 12.86 1.01 4.96
C GLY A 178 11.88 0.75 6.10
N GLY A 179 12.19 1.21 7.32
CA GLY A 179 11.37 0.97 8.51
C GLY A 179 11.98 -0.05 9.47
N ASP A 180 13.19 -0.55 9.20
CA ASP A 180 13.89 -1.51 10.04
C ASP A 180 15.33 -1.04 10.36
N TYR A 181 16.07 -1.83 11.13
CA TYR A 181 17.41 -1.52 11.61
C TYR A 181 18.39 -2.64 11.32
N ARG A 182 19.59 -2.26 10.93
CA ARG A 182 20.74 -3.17 10.79
C ARG A 182 21.45 -3.26 12.12
N SER A 183 21.74 -4.49 12.56
CA SER A 183 22.63 -4.77 13.67
C SER A 183 24.07 -4.54 13.19
N VAL A 184 24.84 -3.72 13.92
CA VAL A 184 26.21 -3.39 13.53
C VAL A 184 27.19 -3.84 14.61
N LEU A 185 28.25 -4.50 14.17
CA LEU A 185 29.41 -4.88 14.97
C LEU A 185 30.62 -4.04 14.55
N ARG A 186 31.42 -3.59 15.52
CA ARG A 186 32.74 -3.00 15.29
C ARG A 186 33.74 -4.12 15.06
N THR A 187 34.47 -4.04 13.96
CA THR A 187 35.35 -5.12 13.47
C THR A 187 36.67 -4.55 12.99
N LYS A 188 37.58 -5.43 12.56
CA LYS A 188 38.75 -5.06 11.77
C LYS A 188 38.68 -5.70 10.38
N PRO A 189 39.23 -5.05 9.34
CA PRO A 189 39.35 -5.65 8.02
C PRO A 189 40.07 -7.01 8.10
N GLY A 190 39.41 -8.05 7.59
CA GLY A 190 39.93 -9.42 7.58
C GLY A 190 39.71 -10.22 8.86
N GLU A 191 39.08 -9.63 9.89
CA GLU A 191 38.65 -10.36 11.09
C GLU A 191 37.58 -11.38 10.74
N GLU A 192 37.71 -12.59 11.29
CA GLU A 192 36.66 -13.61 11.20
C GLU A 192 35.67 -13.40 12.35
N VAL A 193 34.46 -12.96 12.01
CA VAL A 193 33.44 -12.57 12.98
C VAL A 193 32.39 -13.68 13.08
N ARG A 194 32.20 -14.19 14.29
CA ARG A 194 31.12 -15.12 14.64
C ARG A 194 29.91 -14.34 15.15
N ILE A 195 28.84 -14.38 14.38
CA ILE A 195 27.53 -13.81 14.71
C ILE A 195 26.67 -14.89 15.33
N VAL A 196 26.16 -14.63 16.53
CA VAL A 196 25.27 -15.50 17.29
C VAL A 196 23.91 -14.83 17.41
N PHE A 197 22.87 -15.55 17.00
CA PHE A 197 21.48 -15.17 17.19
C PHE A 197 20.82 -16.08 18.23
N ASP A 198 20.36 -15.49 19.34
CA ASP A 198 19.59 -16.16 20.40
C ASP A 198 18.10 -15.76 20.36
N PRO A 199 17.21 -16.64 19.86
CA PRO A 199 15.77 -16.37 19.83
C PRO A 199 15.16 -16.13 21.23
N LYS A 200 15.75 -16.67 22.30
CA LYS A 200 15.19 -16.56 23.66
C LYS A 200 15.24 -15.13 24.20
N LYS A 201 16.06 -14.24 23.63
CA LYS A 201 16.11 -12.83 24.02
C LYS A 201 14.85 -12.03 23.65
N PHE A 202 13.97 -12.57 22.80
CA PHE A 202 12.70 -11.93 22.43
C PHE A 202 11.55 -12.25 23.40
N GLY A 203 11.81 -12.97 24.49
CA GLY A 203 10.82 -13.28 25.53
C GLY A 203 9.94 -14.50 25.21
N ASP A 204 8.87 -14.65 25.99
CA ASP A 204 7.95 -15.79 25.87
C ASP A 204 7.10 -15.72 24.59
N PHE A 205 6.93 -16.90 23.98
CA PHE A 205 6.06 -17.10 22.83
C PHE A 205 4.59 -16.87 23.20
N GLY A 206 3.85 -16.08 22.42
CA GLY A 206 2.39 -15.89 22.57
C GLY A 206 1.90 -14.43 22.72
N ASN A 207 0.56 -14.29 22.64
CA ASN A 207 -0.28 -13.08 22.53
C ASN A 207 0.41 -11.73 22.28
N ASP A 208 0.12 -11.15 21.13
CA ASP A 208 0.46 -9.78 20.74
C ASP A 208 0.01 -8.77 21.81
N GLU A 209 0.95 -8.14 22.50
CA GLU A 209 0.64 -6.97 23.31
C GLU A 209 0.26 -5.81 22.40
N LEU A 210 -0.84 -5.13 22.72
CA LEU A 210 -1.20 -3.91 22.02
C LEU A 210 -0.30 -2.75 22.48
N PRO A 211 0.08 -1.84 21.57
CA PRO A 211 0.77 -0.62 21.95
C PRO A 211 -0.08 0.20 22.92
N ARG A 212 0.57 0.80 23.92
CA ARG A 212 -0.05 1.82 24.78
C ARG A 212 0.22 3.19 24.18
N VAL A 213 -0.85 3.92 23.88
CA VAL A 213 -0.80 5.22 23.19
C VAL A 213 -1.52 6.22 24.08
N GLU A 214 -0.86 7.32 24.38
CA GLU A 214 -1.38 8.37 25.23
C GLU A 214 -1.39 9.67 24.42
N PHE A 215 -2.59 10.17 24.17
CA PHE A 215 -2.81 11.50 23.63
C PHE A 215 -2.90 12.50 24.77
N ASP A 216 -2.57 13.76 24.52
CA ASP A 216 -2.89 14.81 25.48
C ASP A 216 -4.42 14.96 25.69
N ALA A 217 -4.80 15.65 26.77
CA ALA A 217 -6.19 15.77 27.19
C ALA A 217 -7.10 16.43 26.12
N ALA A 218 -6.55 17.29 25.25
CA ALA A 218 -7.32 17.90 24.16
C ALA A 218 -7.64 16.90 23.04
N HIS A 219 -6.88 15.81 22.96
CA HIS A 219 -6.90 14.84 21.87
C HIS A 219 -7.34 13.42 22.29
N GLU A 220 -7.95 13.25 23.47
CA GLU A 220 -8.40 11.93 23.98
C GLU A 220 -9.28 11.14 22.99
N VAL A 221 -10.09 11.84 22.18
CA VAL A 221 -10.91 11.22 21.14
C VAL A 221 -10.08 10.42 20.11
N LEU A 222 -8.85 10.84 19.85
CA LEU A 222 -7.95 10.14 18.92
C LEU A 222 -7.56 8.75 19.45
N GLY A 223 -7.55 8.55 20.77
CA GLY A 223 -7.38 7.24 21.39
C GLY A 223 -8.49 6.27 20.99
N LYS A 224 -9.76 6.71 21.11
CA LYS A 224 -10.92 5.92 20.69
C LYS A 224 -10.94 5.71 19.17
N ILE A 225 -10.58 6.71 18.37
CA ILE A 225 -10.44 6.58 16.91
C ILE A 225 -9.45 5.47 16.55
N ASN A 226 -8.27 5.42 17.19
CA ASN A 226 -7.27 4.37 16.95
C ASN A 226 -7.75 2.97 17.39
N GLU A 227 -8.51 2.87 18.47
CA GLU A 227 -9.15 1.60 18.88
C GLU A 227 -10.11 1.09 17.80
N LEU A 228 -11.03 1.94 17.33
CA LEU A 228 -12.02 1.58 16.32
C LEU A 228 -11.38 1.33 14.95
N TYR A 229 -10.33 2.07 14.59
CA TYR A 229 -9.60 1.84 13.36
C TYR A 229 -8.90 0.48 13.37
N ARG A 230 -8.21 0.10 14.46
CA ARG A 230 -7.62 -1.24 14.62
C ARG A 230 -8.67 -2.35 14.52
N LEU A 231 -9.85 -2.14 15.11
CA LEU A 231 -10.97 -3.08 14.99
C LEU A 231 -11.42 -3.24 13.53
N PHE A 232 -11.58 -2.13 12.80
CA PHE A 232 -11.92 -2.12 11.38
C PHE A 232 -10.86 -2.81 10.52
N GLU A 233 -9.57 -2.53 10.75
CA GLU A 233 -8.46 -3.19 10.05
C GLU A 233 -8.48 -4.71 10.26
N ARG A 234 -8.65 -5.19 11.49
CA ARG A 234 -8.76 -6.63 11.76
C ARG A 234 -9.93 -7.28 11.04
N SER A 235 -11.11 -6.65 11.10
CA SER A 235 -12.29 -7.12 10.37
C SER A 235 -12.06 -7.15 8.85
N HIS A 236 -11.36 -6.14 8.32
CA HIS A 236 -11.02 -6.09 6.91
C HIS A 236 -10.04 -7.19 6.49
N GLN A 237 -9.01 -7.48 7.30
CA GLN A 237 -8.07 -8.57 7.00
C GLN A 237 -8.77 -9.94 7.00
N ALA A 238 -9.69 -10.18 7.95
CA ALA A 238 -10.52 -11.38 7.95
C ALA A 238 -11.35 -11.51 6.66
N TYR A 239 -12.00 -10.42 6.24
CA TYR A 239 -12.71 -10.36 4.96
C TYR A 239 -11.81 -10.69 3.76
N LEU A 240 -10.64 -10.07 3.66
CA LEU A 240 -9.71 -10.33 2.54
C LEU A 240 -9.25 -11.78 2.51
N LYS A 241 -8.98 -12.38 3.67
CA LYS A 241 -8.60 -13.79 3.77
C LYS A 241 -9.69 -14.71 3.21
N GLU A 242 -10.96 -14.44 3.55
CA GLU A 242 -12.10 -15.21 3.02
C GLU A 242 -12.33 -14.98 1.53
N VAL A 243 -12.17 -13.73 1.05
CA VAL A 243 -12.23 -13.40 -0.38
C VAL A 243 -11.18 -14.19 -1.16
N LEU A 244 -9.93 -14.21 -0.69
CA LEU A 244 -8.84 -14.92 -1.35
C LEU A 244 -9.08 -16.43 -1.34
N ALA A 245 -9.49 -17.00 -0.20
CA ALA A 245 -9.81 -18.42 -0.10
C ALA A 245 -10.99 -18.82 -1.01
N TYR A 246 -12.00 -17.97 -1.13
CA TYR A 246 -13.11 -18.18 -2.05
C TYR A 246 -12.65 -18.11 -3.51
N GLN A 247 -11.88 -17.09 -3.88
CA GLN A 247 -11.36 -16.94 -5.24
C GLN A 247 -10.44 -18.08 -5.65
N GLU A 248 -9.63 -18.62 -4.74
CA GLU A 248 -8.80 -19.79 -5.01
C GLU A 248 -9.62 -21.02 -5.40
N LYS A 249 -10.81 -21.17 -4.80
CA LYS A 249 -11.70 -22.31 -5.04
C LYS A 249 -12.65 -22.12 -6.22
N HIS A 250 -13.16 -20.90 -6.42
CA HIS A 250 -14.24 -20.59 -7.35
C HIS A 250 -13.80 -19.80 -8.58
N PHE A 251 -12.58 -19.26 -8.58
CA PHE A 251 -11.99 -18.43 -9.64
C PHE A 251 -12.76 -17.14 -9.96
N ASN A 252 -13.78 -16.80 -9.17
CA ASN A 252 -14.54 -15.57 -9.24
C ASN A 252 -15.13 -15.24 -7.85
N LEU A 253 -15.97 -14.20 -7.76
CA LEU A 253 -16.67 -13.78 -6.53
C LEU A 253 -18.20 -13.84 -6.67
N GLU A 254 -18.71 -14.56 -7.67
CA GLU A 254 -20.15 -14.73 -7.87
C GLU A 254 -20.72 -15.60 -6.75
N GLY A 255 -21.73 -15.11 -6.04
CA GLY A 255 -22.31 -15.81 -4.88
C GLY A 255 -21.51 -15.69 -3.58
N PHE A 256 -20.34 -15.06 -3.57
CA PHE A 256 -19.60 -14.77 -2.33
C PHE A 256 -20.38 -13.81 -1.43
N GLN A 257 -20.51 -14.17 -0.16
CA GLN A 257 -21.14 -13.38 0.90
C GLN A 257 -20.24 -13.40 2.13
N TYR A 258 -20.19 -12.29 2.86
CA TYR A 258 -19.43 -12.15 4.10
C TYR A 258 -20.29 -11.48 5.16
N ASP A 259 -20.29 -12.04 6.37
CA ASP A 259 -21.08 -11.48 7.46
C ASP A 259 -20.35 -10.30 8.13
N PHE A 260 -20.85 -9.09 7.86
CA PHE A 260 -20.37 -7.86 8.48
C PHE A 260 -21.16 -7.45 9.73
N SER A 261 -22.12 -8.26 10.20
CA SER A 261 -23.01 -7.90 11.32
C SER A 261 -22.25 -7.48 12.58
N GLY A 262 -21.21 -8.24 12.95
CA GLY A 262 -20.39 -7.96 14.14
C GLY A 262 -19.71 -6.60 14.10
N ILE A 263 -18.98 -6.29 13.01
CA ILE A 263 -18.28 -5.01 12.88
C ILE A 263 -19.27 -3.84 12.73
N LYS A 264 -20.41 -4.07 12.05
CA LYS A 264 -21.47 -3.05 11.93
C LYS A 264 -22.08 -2.71 13.28
N ALA A 265 -22.30 -3.70 14.15
CA ALA A 265 -22.81 -3.47 15.50
C ALA A 265 -21.79 -2.68 16.34
N GLN A 266 -20.53 -3.13 16.39
CA GLN A 266 -19.48 -2.50 17.20
C GLN A 266 -19.19 -1.06 16.79
N LEU A 267 -19.12 -0.77 15.49
CA LEU A 267 -18.92 0.60 15.00
C LEU A 267 -20.21 1.43 15.12
N GLY A 268 -21.38 0.83 14.87
CA GLY A 268 -22.67 1.52 14.82
C GLY A 268 -23.08 2.22 16.11
N GLU A 269 -22.60 1.74 17.28
CA GLU A 269 -22.80 2.39 18.57
C GLU A 269 -22.29 3.83 18.59
N TYR A 270 -21.19 4.10 17.88
CA TYR A 270 -20.52 5.39 17.87
C TYR A 270 -21.08 6.37 16.84
N LEU A 271 -22.03 5.95 15.99
CA LEU A 271 -22.77 6.87 15.12
C LEU A 271 -23.66 7.86 15.90
N LYS A 272 -23.90 7.59 17.20
CA LYS A 272 -24.65 8.47 18.10
C LYS A 272 -23.76 9.26 19.05
N SER A 273 -22.43 9.24 18.85
CA SER A 273 -21.51 9.99 19.69
C SER A 273 -21.77 11.50 19.59
N ASP A 274 -21.72 12.20 20.72
CA ASP A 274 -21.76 13.67 20.77
C ASP A 274 -20.48 14.31 20.21
N ASN A 275 -19.42 13.53 20.01
CA ASN A 275 -18.20 14.00 19.36
C ASN A 275 -18.32 13.87 17.82
N ASN A 276 -18.45 15.02 17.15
CA ASN A 276 -18.63 15.09 15.70
C ASN A 276 -17.48 14.47 14.89
N LEU A 277 -16.22 14.55 15.38
CA LEU A 277 -15.08 13.91 14.69
C LEU A 277 -15.19 12.38 14.75
N LEU A 278 -15.46 11.84 15.94
CA LEU A 278 -15.63 10.40 16.14
C LEU A 278 -16.83 9.85 15.35
N GLN A 279 -17.95 10.56 15.38
CA GLN A 279 -19.16 10.20 14.64
C GLN A 279 -18.89 10.09 13.13
N ARG A 280 -18.24 11.10 12.53
CA ARG A 280 -17.91 11.10 11.10
C ARG A 280 -16.83 10.08 10.75
N PHE A 281 -15.83 9.90 11.61
CA PHE A 281 -14.81 8.86 11.43
C PHE A 281 -15.44 7.48 11.34
N VAL A 282 -16.39 7.17 12.23
CA VAL A 282 -17.13 5.91 12.21
C VAL A 282 -18.03 5.80 10.98
N ALA A 283 -18.63 6.90 10.53
CA ALA A 283 -19.44 6.93 9.33
C ALA A 283 -18.63 6.53 8.08
N ILE A 284 -17.40 7.03 7.91
CA ILE A 284 -16.56 6.64 6.76
C ILE A 284 -16.14 5.16 6.84
N LEU A 285 -15.84 4.62 8.03
CA LEU A 285 -15.51 3.20 8.18
C LEU A 285 -16.71 2.31 7.82
N LEU A 286 -17.90 2.62 8.32
CA LEU A 286 -19.13 1.88 7.99
C LEU A 286 -19.52 2.02 6.52
N LEU A 287 -19.27 3.17 5.90
CA LEU A 287 -19.49 3.38 4.47
C LEU A 287 -18.63 2.40 3.65
N ASN A 288 -17.37 2.21 4.06
CA ASN A 288 -16.47 1.22 3.44
C ASN A 288 -16.94 -0.22 3.64
N VAL A 289 -17.58 -0.53 4.76
CA VAL A 289 -18.17 -1.85 5.01
C VAL A 289 -19.38 -2.05 4.09
N GLU A 290 -20.27 -1.06 4.00
CA GLU A 290 -21.49 -1.17 3.20
C GLU A 290 -21.21 -1.29 1.70
N LEU A 291 -20.19 -0.60 1.19
CA LEU A 291 -19.75 -0.76 -0.21
C LEU A 291 -19.24 -2.16 -0.55
N LYS A 292 -18.85 -2.98 0.44
CA LYS A 292 -18.42 -4.37 0.25
C LYS A 292 -19.58 -5.36 0.31
N ASN A 293 -20.73 -4.93 0.83
CA ASN A 293 -21.92 -5.75 0.91
C ASN A 293 -22.50 -5.97 -0.50
N ARG A 294 -23.02 -7.17 -0.79
CA ARG A 294 -23.46 -7.56 -2.13
C ARG A 294 -24.88 -8.12 -2.12
N PRO A 295 -25.91 -7.31 -2.49
CA PRO A 295 -25.84 -5.89 -2.85
C PRO A 295 -25.70 -4.95 -1.63
N PRO A 296 -25.25 -3.70 -1.82
CA PRO A 296 -25.25 -2.70 -0.74
C PRO A 296 -26.66 -2.33 -0.28
N ASP A 297 -26.84 -2.12 1.04
CA ASP A 297 -28.02 -1.49 1.60
C ASP A 297 -28.00 0.01 1.27
N LYS A 298 -28.84 0.41 0.31
CA LYS A 298 -28.92 1.79 -0.17
C LYS A 298 -29.41 2.77 0.90
N THR A 299 -30.26 2.33 1.83
CA THR A 299 -30.81 3.19 2.89
C THR A 299 -29.70 3.51 3.87
N GLN A 300 -28.97 2.50 4.32
CA GLN A 300 -27.84 2.68 5.22
C GLN A 300 -26.71 3.47 4.55
N LEU A 301 -26.41 3.18 3.28
CA LEU A 301 -25.38 3.89 2.52
C LEU A 301 -25.70 5.38 2.37
N LYS A 302 -26.96 5.73 2.08
CA LYS A 302 -27.40 7.13 1.99
C LYS A 302 -27.25 7.86 3.33
N LYS A 303 -27.65 7.23 4.44
CA LYS A 303 -27.52 7.81 5.77
C LYS A 303 -26.05 8.12 6.11
N LEU A 304 -25.14 7.18 5.84
CA LEU A 304 -23.71 7.37 6.09
C LEU A 304 -23.10 8.45 5.19
N TRP A 305 -23.52 8.52 3.93
CA TRP A 305 -23.10 9.55 2.98
C TRP A 305 -23.48 10.97 3.45
N GLU A 306 -24.70 11.16 3.96
CA GLU A 306 -25.19 12.46 4.43
C GLU A 306 -24.45 12.98 5.68
N MET A 307 -23.74 12.11 6.41
CA MET A 307 -22.93 12.49 7.57
C MET A 307 -21.55 13.04 7.18
N LEU A 308 -21.13 12.91 5.92
CA LEU A 308 -19.80 13.24 5.45
C LEU A 308 -19.88 14.37 4.43
N PRO A 309 -19.51 15.61 4.78
CA PRO A 309 -19.56 16.71 3.83
C PRO A 309 -18.49 16.56 2.74
N PRO A 310 -18.66 17.14 1.54
CA PRO A 310 -17.71 16.97 0.43
C PRO A 310 -16.29 17.50 0.72
N ASP A 311 -16.16 18.44 1.66
CA ASP A 311 -14.89 19.04 2.09
C ASP A 311 -14.23 18.30 3.27
N ASP A 312 -14.82 17.19 3.75
CA ASP A 312 -14.25 16.42 4.85
C ASP A 312 -12.91 15.77 4.46
N LEU A 313 -11.91 15.88 5.33
CA LEU A 313 -10.60 15.24 5.15
C LEU A 313 -10.70 13.71 5.25
N LEU A 314 -11.75 13.18 5.89
CA LEU A 314 -11.98 11.74 6.03
C LEU A 314 -12.14 11.00 4.70
N TRP A 315 -12.46 11.70 3.61
CA TRP A 315 -12.51 11.09 2.28
C TRP A 315 -11.17 10.51 1.84
N GLU A 316 -10.04 10.93 2.44
CA GLU A 316 -8.72 10.33 2.19
C GLU A 316 -8.66 8.84 2.62
N LEU A 317 -9.45 8.43 3.61
CA LEU A 317 -9.55 7.02 4.03
C LEU A 317 -10.25 6.13 2.99
N SER A 318 -11.07 6.72 2.12
CA SER A 318 -11.78 5.98 1.07
C SER A 318 -12.05 6.86 -0.13
N PRO A 319 -11.01 7.25 -0.86
CA PRO A 319 -11.15 8.28 -1.87
C PRO A 319 -11.88 7.76 -3.11
N PHE A 320 -11.95 6.43 -3.31
CA PHE A 320 -12.77 5.85 -4.38
C PHE A 320 -14.27 5.85 -4.05
N ALA A 321 -14.66 5.93 -2.77
CA ALA A 321 -16.06 5.97 -2.37
C ALA A 321 -16.81 7.18 -2.96
N ILE A 322 -16.12 8.30 -3.20
CA ILE A 322 -16.68 9.49 -3.84
C ILE A 322 -17.22 9.21 -5.24
N SER A 323 -16.76 8.14 -5.89
CA SER A 323 -17.25 7.69 -7.20
C SER A 323 -18.18 6.48 -7.10
N MET A 324 -17.93 5.56 -6.17
CA MET A 324 -18.73 4.35 -6.01
C MET A 324 -20.12 4.66 -5.42
N VAL A 325 -20.19 5.47 -4.36
CA VAL A 325 -21.48 5.78 -3.71
C VAL A 325 -22.44 6.51 -4.64
N PRO A 326 -22.03 7.58 -5.35
CA PRO A 326 -22.95 8.24 -6.29
C PRO A 326 -23.37 7.35 -7.45
N SER A 327 -22.53 6.42 -7.89
CA SER A 327 -22.95 5.44 -8.92
C SER A 327 -24.08 4.53 -8.46
N VAL A 328 -24.17 4.25 -7.15
CA VAL A 328 -25.20 3.40 -6.54
C VAL A 328 -26.46 4.19 -6.17
N LEU A 329 -26.28 5.37 -5.57
CA LEU A 329 -27.37 6.18 -5.01
C LEU A 329 -27.93 7.22 -6.00
N PHE A 330 -27.06 7.82 -6.81
CA PHE A 330 -27.36 9.01 -7.63
C PHE A 330 -26.79 8.90 -9.05
N PRO A 331 -27.05 7.82 -9.82
CA PRO A 331 -26.35 7.55 -11.07
C PRO A 331 -26.46 8.66 -12.13
N GLN A 332 -27.57 9.42 -12.12
CA GLN A 332 -27.79 10.54 -13.03
C GLN A 332 -27.02 11.81 -12.65
N HIS A 333 -26.60 11.94 -11.39
CA HIS A 333 -25.93 13.12 -10.83
C HIS A 333 -24.50 12.84 -10.36
N ALA A 334 -23.97 11.65 -10.63
CA ALA A 334 -22.64 11.24 -10.15
C ALA A 334 -21.53 12.23 -10.55
N ASP A 335 -21.64 12.87 -11.71
CA ASP A 335 -20.61 13.82 -12.19
C ASP A 335 -20.62 15.11 -11.40
N SER A 336 -21.79 15.69 -11.18
CA SER A 336 -21.94 16.90 -10.37
C SER A 336 -21.47 16.69 -8.94
N VAL A 337 -21.62 15.47 -8.42
CA VAL A 337 -21.02 15.10 -7.13
C VAL A 337 -19.49 15.12 -7.21
N LEU A 338 -18.89 14.48 -8.21
CA LEU A 338 -17.42 14.48 -8.39
C LEU A 338 -16.85 15.90 -8.61
N GLU A 339 -17.56 16.76 -9.35
CA GLU A 339 -17.19 18.18 -9.53
C GLU A 339 -17.12 18.89 -8.17
N LYS A 340 -18.13 18.72 -7.31
CA LYS A 340 -18.11 19.27 -5.94
C LYS A 340 -16.93 18.78 -5.12
N PHE A 341 -16.57 17.49 -5.21
CA PHE A 341 -15.39 16.97 -4.53
C PHE A 341 -14.09 17.59 -5.05
N TYR A 342 -13.97 17.77 -6.37
CA TYR A 342 -12.82 18.40 -6.98
C TYR A 342 -12.68 19.88 -6.56
N GLU A 343 -13.79 20.60 -6.47
CA GLU A 343 -13.83 22.01 -6.09
C GLU A 343 -13.56 22.20 -4.58
N LEU A 344 -14.32 21.49 -3.75
CA LEU A 344 -14.41 21.76 -2.31
C LEU A 344 -13.42 20.96 -1.47
N ASN A 345 -13.05 19.73 -1.84
CA ASN A 345 -12.27 18.88 -0.94
C ASN A 345 -10.82 19.35 -0.80
N PRO A 346 -10.30 19.67 0.39
CA PRO A 346 -8.94 20.18 0.55
C PRO A 346 -7.84 19.15 0.22
N THR A 347 -8.17 17.85 0.17
CA THR A 347 -7.21 16.77 -0.02
C THR A 347 -6.81 16.65 -1.50
N ARG A 348 -5.51 16.81 -1.82
CA ARG A 348 -4.99 16.65 -3.20
C ARG A 348 -5.41 15.33 -3.84
N LEU A 349 -5.32 14.25 -3.08
CA LEU A 349 -5.67 12.90 -3.52
C LEU A 349 -7.16 12.74 -3.87
N VAL A 350 -8.07 13.27 -3.05
CA VAL A 350 -9.51 13.24 -3.32
C VAL A 350 -9.84 14.03 -4.58
N LYS A 351 -9.23 15.22 -4.74
CA LYS A 351 -9.34 16.00 -5.98
C LYS A 351 -8.82 15.24 -7.20
N ALA A 352 -7.66 14.59 -7.07
CA ALA A 352 -7.05 13.82 -8.15
C ALA A 352 -7.96 12.67 -8.60
N ILE A 353 -8.54 11.92 -7.66
CA ILE A 353 -9.46 10.81 -7.98
C ILE A 353 -10.76 11.34 -8.59
N ALA A 354 -11.32 12.45 -8.09
CA ALA A 354 -12.48 13.08 -8.68
C ALA A 354 -12.23 13.49 -10.13
N LEU A 355 -11.12 14.21 -10.37
CA LEU A 355 -10.73 14.66 -11.70
C LEU A 355 -10.43 13.48 -12.64
N ALA A 356 -9.75 12.42 -12.16
CA ALA A 356 -9.47 11.23 -12.94
C ALA A 356 -10.74 10.49 -13.39
N ARG A 357 -11.76 10.41 -12.52
CA ARG A 357 -13.06 9.80 -12.84
C ARG A 357 -13.86 10.65 -13.84
N LEU A 358 -13.88 11.97 -13.67
CA LEU A 358 -14.47 12.90 -14.64
C LEU A 358 -13.76 12.80 -16.00
N THR A 359 -12.42 12.76 -16.02
CA THR A 359 -11.61 12.58 -17.24
C THR A 359 -11.99 11.29 -17.98
N ALA A 360 -12.07 10.17 -17.26
CA ALA A 360 -12.46 8.88 -17.83
C ALA A 360 -13.86 8.93 -18.47
N LYS A 361 -14.79 9.65 -17.83
CA LYS A 361 -16.15 9.80 -18.35
C LYS A 361 -16.22 10.68 -19.59
N LEU A 362 -15.49 11.80 -19.63
CA LEU A 362 -15.38 12.64 -20.83
C LEU A 362 -14.88 11.83 -22.02
N LYS A 363 -13.89 10.95 -21.78
CA LYS A 363 -13.41 10.04 -22.82
C LYS A 363 -14.50 9.06 -23.28
N GLN A 364 -15.24 8.45 -22.36
CA GLN A 364 -16.35 7.55 -22.67
C GLN A 364 -17.46 8.24 -23.48
N GLN A 365 -17.69 9.53 -23.23
CA GLN A 365 -18.68 10.35 -23.93
C GLN A 365 -18.17 10.93 -25.27
N ASN A 366 -16.94 10.60 -25.70
CA ASN A 366 -16.28 11.16 -26.89
C ASN A 366 -16.18 12.70 -26.90
N LYS A 367 -16.07 13.34 -25.72
CA LYS A 367 -15.88 14.79 -25.57
C LYS A 367 -14.38 15.13 -25.60
N GLU A 368 -13.76 15.04 -26.78
CA GLU A 368 -12.30 15.03 -26.91
C GLU A 368 -11.61 16.31 -26.39
N GLU A 369 -12.14 17.50 -26.69
CA GLU A 369 -11.55 18.77 -26.25
C GLU A 369 -11.51 18.89 -24.72
N ALA A 370 -12.65 18.69 -24.07
CA ALA A 370 -12.78 18.70 -22.61
C ALA A 370 -11.94 17.59 -21.96
N PHE A 371 -11.90 16.40 -22.58
CA PHE A 371 -11.05 15.31 -22.13
C PHE A 371 -9.56 15.70 -22.14
N VAL A 372 -9.06 16.29 -23.22
CA VAL A 372 -7.65 16.72 -23.32
C VAL A 372 -7.31 17.78 -22.28
N GLU A 373 -8.23 18.73 -22.02
CA GLU A 373 -8.06 19.73 -20.97
C GLU A 373 -7.95 19.07 -19.58
N HIS A 374 -8.91 18.22 -19.22
CA HIS A 374 -8.93 17.50 -17.95
C HIS A 374 -7.70 16.60 -17.79
N TYR A 375 -7.30 15.88 -18.84
CA TYR A 375 -6.10 15.05 -18.84
C TYR A 375 -4.84 15.88 -18.59
N ARG A 376 -4.69 17.02 -19.28
CA ARG A 376 -3.54 17.91 -19.09
C ARG A 376 -3.48 18.41 -17.65
N LYS A 377 -4.63 18.80 -17.08
CA LYS A 377 -4.74 19.24 -15.69
C LYS A 377 -4.37 18.12 -14.71
N LEU A 378 -4.92 16.91 -14.92
CA LEU A 378 -4.61 15.74 -14.12
C LEU A 378 -3.10 15.44 -14.13
N LYS A 379 -2.48 15.52 -15.31
CA LYS A 379 -1.04 15.29 -15.49
C LYS A 379 -0.19 16.38 -14.84
N SER A 380 -0.56 17.66 -14.97
CA SER A 380 0.23 18.76 -14.42
C SER A 380 0.14 18.87 -12.91
N GLU A 381 -1.03 18.61 -12.32
CA GLU A 381 -1.29 18.85 -10.89
C GLU A 381 -1.08 17.60 -10.01
N PHE A 382 -1.20 16.39 -10.58
CA PHE A 382 -1.30 15.16 -9.79
C PHE A 382 -0.46 13.97 -10.31
N SER A 383 0.49 14.20 -11.22
CA SER A 383 1.34 13.12 -11.77
C SER A 383 2.34 12.52 -10.77
N ASP A 384 2.47 13.08 -9.58
CA ASP A 384 3.22 12.53 -8.45
C ASP A 384 2.44 11.46 -7.66
N LEU A 385 1.10 11.45 -7.77
CA LEU A 385 0.26 10.52 -7.04
C LEU A 385 0.18 9.16 -7.73
N LEU A 386 0.38 8.08 -6.96
CA LEU A 386 0.38 6.71 -7.48
C LEU A 386 -1.02 6.31 -8.00
N GLU A 387 -2.06 6.79 -7.33
CA GLU A 387 -3.46 6.41 -7.53
C GLU A 387 -4.02 6.84 -8.90
N VAL A 388 -3.39 7.83 -9.55
CA VAL A 388 -3.80 8.31 -10.88
C VAL A 388 -2.85 7.88 -11.99
N GLN A 389 -1.75 7.19 -11.67
CA GLN A 389 -0.77 6.73 -12.68
C GLN A 389 -1.40 5.79 -13.69
N TYR A 390 -2.32 4.93 -13.24
CA TYR A 390 -3.01 4.00 -14.12
C TYR A 390 -3.85 4.77 -15.16
N GLU A 391 -4.65 5.74 -14.71
CA GLU A 391 -5.48 6.59 -15.57
C GLU A 391 -4.61 7.42 -16.52
N LEU A 392 -3.53 8.05 -16.02
CA LEU A 392 -2.60 8.83 -16.84
C LEU A 392 -1.95 8.00 -17.95
N LYS A 393 -1.57 6.74 -17.66
CA LYS A 393 -1.03 5.80 -18.66
C LYS A 393 -2.11 5.29 -19.60
N LYS A 394 -3.30 4.98 -19.08
CA LYS A 394 -4.42 4.43 -19.85
C LYS A 394 -4.92 5.44 -20.89
N PHE A 395 -5.00 6.70 -20.50
CA PHE A 395 -5.57 7.81 -21.27
C PHE A 395 -4.54 8.71 -21.93
N ASP A 396 -3.26 8.37 -21.88
CA ASP A 396 -2.22 9.14 -22.57
C ASP A 396 -2.59 9.35 -24.06
N PRO A 397 -2.78 10.60 -24.53
CA PRO A 397 -3.07 10.87 -25.94
C PRO A 397 -1.99 10.31 -26.88
N GLU A 398 -0.75 10.23 -26.40
CA GLU A 398 0.40 9.68 -27.11
C GLU A 398 0.54 8.16 -26.96
N ARG A 399 -0.40 7.51 -26.26
CA ARG A 399 -0.38 6.05 -26.05
C ARG A 399 -0.29 5.34 -27.39
N ARG A 400 0.73 4.48 -27.53
CA ARG A 400 1.01 3.70 -28.74
C ARG A 400 -0.01 2.59 -28.98
N ILE A 401 -0.61 2.07 -27.90
CA ILE A 401 -1.62 1.00 -27.94
C ILE A 401 -2.99 1.59 -27.60
N ALA A 402 -3.85 1.78 -28.60
CA ALA A 402 -5.22 2.26 -28.46
C ALA A 402 -6.11 1.70 -29.57
N VAL A 403 -7.42 1.67 -29.37
CA VAL A 403 -8.38 1.23 -30.40
C VAL A 403 -8.21 2.08 -31.66
N GLY A 404 -8.13 1.43 -32.82
CA GLY A 404 -7.90 2.08 -34.11
C GLY A 404 -6.44 2.42 -34.41
N LYS A 405 -5.53 2.43 -33.42
CA LYS A 405 -4.10 2.59 -33.68
C LYS A 405 -3.48 1.26 -34.13
N PRO A 406 -2.48 1.28 -35.01
CA PRO A 406 -1.70 0.09 -35.33
C PRO A 406 -1.03 -0.50 -34.07
N VAL A 407 -1.10 -1.82 -33.89
CA VAL A 407 -0.30 -2.54 -32.88
C VAL A 407 1.20 -2.17 -33.06
N PRO A 408 1.95 -1.81 -32.02
CA PRO A 408 3.38 -1.52 -32.16
C PRO A 408 4.16 -2.68 -32.81
N ASP A 409 5.29 -2.39 -33.45
CA ASP A 409 6.17 -3.45 -33.95
C ASP A 409 6.70 -4.29 -32.78
N PHE A 410 6.70 -5.60 -32.98
CA PHE A 410 7.22 -6.57 -32.03
C PHE A 410 7.64 -7.85 -32.74
N GLU A 411 8.47 -8.63 -32.06
CA GLU A 411 8.87 -9.97 -32.43
C GLU A 411 8.95 -10.82 -31.15
N VAL A 412 8.30 -11.97 -31.14
CA VAL A 412 8.33 -12.93 -30.02
C VAL A 412 8.59 -14.34 -30.54
N LYS A 413 9.37 -15.14 -29.80
CA LYS A 413 9.72 -16.51 -30.21
C LYS A 413 8.65 -17.48 -29.71
N LEU A 414 8.22 -18.40 -30.57
CA LEU A 414 7.31 -19.46 -30.15
C LEU A 414 8.07 -20.49 -29.30
N ILE A 415 7.48 -20.86 -28.17
CA ILE A 415 8.05 -21.84 -27.25
C ILE A 415 8.13 -23.20 -27.97
N GLY A 416 9.30 -23.85 -27.90
CA GLY A 416 9.53 -25.14 -28.55
C GLY A 416 9.60 -25.10 -30.08
N SER A 417 9.77 -23.91 -30.67
CA SER A 417 9.84 -23.71 -32.12
C SER A 417 10.87 -22.64 -32.48
N GLU A 418 11.50 -22.75 -33.65
CA GLU A 418 12.36 -21.69 -34.20
C GLU A 418 11.58 -20.58 -34.90
N LYS A 419 10.25 -20.69 -34.97
CA LYS A 419 9.39 -19.67 -35.57
C LYS A 419 9.19 -18.50 -34.62
N THR A 420 9.22 -17.29 -35.17
CA THR A 420 8.83 -16.06 -34.48
C THR A 420 7.49 -15.54 -34.98
N VAL A 421 6.73 -14.90 -34.10
CA VAL A 421 5.53 -14.14 -34.46
C VAL A 421 5.88 -12.67 -34.44
N THR A 422 5.58 -11.99 -35.53
CA THR A 422 5.78 -10.55 -35.70
C THR A 422 4.46 -9.85 -35.98
N ARG A 423 4.39 -8.54 -35.72
CA ARG A 423 3.24 -7.71 -36.14
C ARG A 423 2.85 -7.95 -37.61
N LYS A 424 3.83 -8.03 -38.52
CA LYS A 424 3.59 -8.24 -39.96
C LYS A 424 2.96 -9.60 -40.25
N SER A 425 3.38 -10.65 -39.55
CA SER A 425 2.81 -12.00 -39.71
C SER A 425 1.36 -12.14 -39.24
N MET A 426 0.88 -11.20 -38.41
CA MET A 426 -0.49 -11.22 -37.88
C MET A 426 -1.51 -10.54 -38.78
N LEU A 427 -1.08 -9.87 -39.85
CA LEU A 427 -1.99 -9.12 -40.72
C LEU A 427 -2.99 -10.06 -41.41
N GLY A 428 -4.26 -9.65 -41.45
CA GLY A 428 -5.34 -10.39 -42.12
C GLY A 428 -6.11 -11.39 -41.24
N LYS A 429 -5.71 -11.57 -39.97
CA LYS A 429 -6.40 -12.43 -38.99
C LYS A 429 -6.68 -11.63 -37.69
N TYR A 430 -7.72 -12.00 -36.96
CA TYR A 430 -7.95 -11.48 -35.62
C TYR A 430 -7.09 -12.23 -34.61
N TYR A 431 -6.44 -11.50 -33.70
CA TYR A 431 -5.63 -12.07 -32.64
C TYR A 431 -6.11 -11.58 -31.27
N LEU A 432 -6.28 -12.51 -30.35
CA LEU A 432 -6.29 -12.22 -28.91
C LEU A 432 -4.88 -12.44 -28.38
N ILE A 433 -4.26 -11.40 -27.84
CA ILE A 433 -2.94 -11.50 -27.20
C ILE A 433 -3.18 -11.60 -25.69
N ASP A 434 -2.68 -12.68 -25.10
CA ASP A 434 -2.82 -13.02 -23.68
C ASP A 434 -1.44 -12.97 -23.01
N PHE A 435 -1.24 -12.04 -22.06
CA PHE A 435 0.00 -11.98 -21.29
C PHE A 435 -0.22 -12.67 -19.94
N TRP A 436 0.49 -13.76 -19.70
CA TRP A 436 0.21 -14.64 -18.56
C TRP A 436 1.49 -15.18 -17.92
N ALA A 437 1.38 -15.84 -16.78
CA ALA A 437 2.46 -16.61 -16.19
C ALA A 437 1.92 -17.75 -15.32
N VAL A 438 2.73 -18.79 -15.09
CA VAL A 438 2.35 -19.92 -14.23
C VAL A 438 2.10 -19.47 -12.79
N TRP A 439 2.85 -18.47 -12.32
CA TRP A 439 2.67 -17.86 -10.99
C TRP A 439 1.51 -16.86 -10.92
N CYS A 440 0.88 -16.51 -12.04
CA CYS A 440 -0.29 -15.64 -12.08
C CYS A 440 -1.58 -16.46 -11.93
N MET A 441 -2.06 -16.63 -10.70
CA MET A 441 -3.27 -17.42 -10.40
C MET A 441 -4.51 -16.96 -11.18
N PRO A 442 -4.84 -15.67 -11.29
CA PRO A 442 -5.96 -15.22 -12.12
C PRO A 442 -5.77 -15.54 -13.61
N CYS A 443 -4.55 -15.44 -14.13
CA CYS A 443 -4.28 -15.77 -15.53
C CYS A 443 -4.51 -17.26 -15.81
N VAL A 444 -4.03 -18.13 -14.92
CA VAL A 444 -4.24 -19.59 -15.00
C VAL A 444 -5.73 -19.94 -14.94
N ALA A 445 -6.49 -19.23 -14.11
CA ALA A 445 -7.92 -19.41 -13.96
C ALA A 445 -8.73 -19.05 -15.23
N GLU A 446 -8.20 -18.16 -16.08
CA GLU A 446 -8.84 -17.75 -17.34
C GLU A 446 -8.58 -18.71 -18.52
N ILE A 447 -7.60 -19.62 -18.40
CA ILE A 447 -7.26 -20.56 -19.49
C ILE A 447 -8.48 -21.38 -19.99
N PRO A 448 -9.37 -21.90 -19.12
CA PRO A 448 -10.58 -22.59 -19.58
C PRO A 448 -11.51 -21.71 -20.42
N ASN A 449 -11.63 -20.42 -20.10
CA ASN A 449 -12.44 -19.47 -20.88
C ASN A 449 -11.79 -19.22 -22.25
N LEU A 450 -10.46 -19.09 -22.31
CA LEU A 450 -9.72 -18.97 -23.57
C LEU A 450 -9.87 -20.22 -24.44
N GLN A 451 -9.90 -21.42 -23.85
CA GLN A 451 -10.17 -22.67 -24.58
C GLN A 451 -11.56 -22.67 -25.24
N GLN A 452 -12.59 -22.21 -24.51
CA GLN A 452 -13.95 -22.09 -25.06
C GLN A 452 -14.01 -21.09 -26.23
N VAL A 453 -13.41 -19.91 -26.05
CA VAL A 453 -13.31 -18.89 -27.11
C VAL A 453 -12.57 -19.45 -28.33
N TYR A 454 -11.42 -20.09 -28.12
CA TYR A 454 -10.64 -20.66 -29.23
C TYR A 454 -11.42 -21.75 -29.96
N GLN A 455 -12.09 -22.65 -29.25
CA GLN A 455 -12.92 -23.69 -29.87
C GLN A 455 -14.03 -23.11 -30.74
N GLN A 456 -14.64 -22.00 -30.32
CA GLN A 456 -15.74 -21.34 -31.05
C GLN A 456 -15.28 -20.54 -32.27
N PHE A 457 -14.07 -19.99 -32.23
CA PHE A 457 -13.62 -19.00 -33.21
C PHE A 457 -12.39 -19.39 -34.05
N LYS A 458 -11.62 -20.43 -33.71
CA LYS A 458 -10.38 -20.80 -34.43
C LYS A 458 -10.52 -20.93 -35.96
N ASP A 459 -11.69 -21.36 -36.44
CA ASP A 459 -11.99 -21.55 -37.86
C ASP A 459 -12.61 -20.29 -38.53
N LYS A 460 -12.65 -19.16 -37.80
CA LYS A 460 -13.27 -17.88 -38.21
C LYS A 460 -12.24 -16.75 -38.31
N ASN A 461 -11.09 -17.02 -38.91
CA ASN A 461 -9.96 -16.07 -39.00
C ASN A 461 -9.56 -15.50 -37.63
N PHE A 462 -9.51 -16.34 -36.59
CA PHE A 462 -9.14 -15.95 -35.23
C PHE A 462 -8.03 -16.84 -34.67
N GLU A 463 -7.11 -16.26 -33.92
CA GLU A 463 -5.99 -16.92 -33.27
C GLU A 463 -5.79 -16.38 -31.85
N ILE A 464 -5.23 -17.19 -30.97
CA ILE A 464 -4.72 -16.72 -29.67
C ILE A 464 -3.20 -16.77 -29.69
N LEU A 465 -2.56 -15.68 -29.24
CA LEU A 465 -1.13 -15.62 -28.96
C LEU A 465 -0.95 -15.40 -27.46
N SER A 466 -0.63 -16.47 -26.72
CA SER A 466 -0.29 -16.38 -25.30
C SER A 466 1.21 -16.14 -25.14
N ILE A 467 1.57 -15.04 -24.48
CA ILE A 467 2.94 -14.63 -24.18
C ILE A 467 3.20 -14.85 -22.69
N SER A 468 4.10 -15.77 -22.35
CA SER A 468 4.47 -16.04 -20.97
C SER A 468 5.44 -14.99 -20.42
N LEU A 469 5.22 -14.56 -19.18
CA LEU A 469 6.10 -13.69 -18.41
C LEU A 469 7.02 -14.50 -17.46
N ASP A 470 7.02 -15.83 -17.55
CA ASP A 470 7.92 -16.70 -16.79
C ASP A 470 9.38 -16.54 -17.25
N ALA A 471 10.32 -16.92 -16.39
CA ALA A 471 11.75 -16.75 -16.66
C ALA A 471 12.34 -17.82 -17.59
N ASP A 472 11.65 -18.96 -17.79
CA ASP A 472 12.15 -20.12 -18.53
C ASP A 472 11.00 -20.87 -19.24
N ASP A 473 11.16 -21.13 -20.53
CA ASP A 473 10.26 -21.92 -21.39
C ASP A 473 9.91 -23.29 -20.77
N LYS A 474 10.84 -23.92 -20.04
CA LYS A 474 10.61 -25.23 -19.40
C LYS A 474 9.51 -25.20 -18.35
N ILE A 475 9.36 -24.08 -17.64
CA ILE A 475 8.29 -23.90 -16.64
C ILE A 475 6.93 -23.99 -17.34
N VAL A 476 6.82 -23.30 -18.47
CA VAL A 476 5.61 -23.24 -19.29
C VAL A 476 5.29 -24.60 -19.92
N GLN A 477 6.29 -25.26 -20.51
CA GLN A 477 6.14 -26.60 -21.10
C GLN A 477 5.67 -27.62 -20.06
N THR A 478 6.29 -27.63 -18.87
CA THR A 478 5.91 -28.53 -17.77
C THR A 478 4.47 -28.28 -17.32
N PHE A 479 4.04 -27.01 -17.28
CA PHE A 479 2.68 -26.65 -16.91
C PHE A 479 1.65 -27.16 -17.92
N TRP A 480 1.94 -27.04 -19.22
CA TRP A 480 1.06 -27.55 -20.27
C TRP A 480 0.88 -29.06 -20.24
N GLU A 481 1.98 -29.80 -20.07
CA GLU A 481 1.96 -31.26 -20.01
C GLU A 481 1.11 -31.78 -18.85
N LYS A 482 1.12 -31.06 -17.71
CA LYS A 482 0.51 -31.53 -16.47
C LYS A 482 -0.90 -31.01 -16.22
N LYS A 483 -1.27 -29.82 -16.69
CA LYS A 483 -2.47 -29.12 -16.19
C LYS A 483 -3.44 -28.66 -17.29
N TYR A 484 -2.98 -27.85 -18.25
CA TYR A 484 -3.87 -27.27 -19.26
C TYR A 484 -3.24 -27.28 -20.66
N LYS A 485 -3.95 -27.86 -21.63
CA LYS A 485 -3.56 -27.77 -23.06
C LYS A 485 -3.94 -26.41 -23.61
N MET A 486 -2.98 -25.70 -24.20
CA MET A 486 -3.18 -24.41 -24.86
C MET A 486 -2.95 -24.58 -26.37
N PRO A 487 -3.93 -25.08 -27.15
CA PRO A 487 -3.77 -25.51 -28.55
C PRO A 487 -3.68 -24.36 -29.57
N TRP A 488 -3.13 -23.22 -29.17
CA TRP A 488 -2.91 -22.02 -29.96
C TRP A 488 -1.44 -21.61 -29.91
N LEU A 489 -1.10 -20.40 -30.38
CA LEU A 489 0.29 -19.94 -30.42
C LEU A 489 0.77 -19.55 -29.02
N ASN A 490 1.89 -20.12 -28.59
CA ASN A 490 2.49 -19.84 -27.30
C ASN A 490 3.91 -19.32 -27.46
N ALA A 491 4.19 -18.18 -26.87
CA ALA A 491 5.43 -17.42 -27.02
C ALA A 491 5.99 -16.96 -25.67
N ARG A 492 7.23 -16.49 -25.69
CA ARG A 492 7.88 -15.78 -24.60
C ARG A 492 8.67 -14.59 -25.13
#